data_AF-K1TTP6-F1
#
_entry.id   AF-K1TTP6-F1
#
_cell.length_a   1.000
_cell.length_b   1.000
_cell.length_c   1.000
_cell.angle_alpha   90.00
_cell.angle_beta   90.00
_cell.angle_gamma   90.00
#
_symmetry.space_group_name_H-M   'P 1'
#
loop_
_entity.id
_entity.type
_entity.pdbx_description
1 polymer ?
#
loop_
_entity_poly.entity_id
_entity_poly.type
_entity_poly.pdbx_seq_one_letter_code
_entity_poly.pdbx_strand_id
1 'polypeptide(L)'
;MEKRPLDYAKASMDTMMRKWEAPKLPPEGRFHYHQGVFLSGMYKSYELCKEEKYFDYIKSWVDAVITEDGVIKQADMGQFDDMQPGILLYPLYHCTGDARYKKALDSLMAAIDRY
;
A
#
# COMPACT_ATOMS: atom_id res chain seq x y z
N MET A 1 2.55 -16.08 29.09
CA MET A 1 1.75 -16.29 27.87
C MET A 1 2.71 -16.37 26.69
N GLU A 2 2.61 -17.41 25.87
CA GLU A 2 3.48 -17.60 24.71
C GLU A 2 3.14 -16.58 23.62
N LYS A 3 4.15 -15.93 23.02
CA LYS A 3 3.94 -14.95 21.95
C LYS A 3 3.73 -15.68 20.62
N ARG A 4 2.64 -15.35 19.92
CA ARG A 4 2.35 -15.90 18.60
C ARG A 4 3.03 -15.06 17.51
N PRO A 5 3.28 -15.61 16.30
CA PRO A 5 3.85 -14.86 15.19
C PRO A 5 3.12 -13.54 14.89
N LEU A 6 1.79 -13.54 14.97
CA LEU A 6 0.96 -12.35 14.76
C LEU A 6 1.24 -11.24 15.78
N ASP A 7 1.59 -11.59 17.02
CA ASP A 7 1.86 -10.59 18.07
C ASP A 7 3.17 -9.83 17.76
N TYR A 8 4.15 -10.51 17.16
CA TYR A 8 5.37 -9.85 16.66
C TYR A 8 5.11 -9.01 15.40
N ALA A 9 4.27 -9.49 14.48
CA ALA A 9 3.88 -8.72 13.30
C ALA A 9 3.21 -7.39 13.72
N LYS A 10 2.26 -7.44 14.66
CA LYS A 10 1.62 -6.25 15.24
C LYS A 10 2.62 -5.30 15.86
N ALA A 11 3.54 -5.81 16.70
CA ALA A 11 4.55 -4.99 17.33
C ALA A 11 5.46 -4.26 16.30
N SER A 12 5.84 -4.93 15.21
CA SER A 12 6.63 -4.34 14.13
C SER A 12 5.86 -3.28 13.36
N MET A 13 4.60 -3.57 12.97
CA MET A 13 3.72 -2.63 12.28
C MET A 13 3.45 -1.38 13.13
N ASP A 14 3.09 -1.57 14.41
CA ASP A 14 2.82 -0.48 15.33
C ASP A 14 4.08 0.38 15.55
N THR A 15 5.27 -0.22 15.53
CA THR A 15 6.53 0.52 15.61
C THR A 15 6.75 1.41 14.40
N MET A 16 6.46 0.91 13.20
CA MET A 16 6.54 1.68 11.97
C MET A 16 5.53 2.83 11.95
N MET A 17 4.27 2.56 12.33
CA MET A 17 3.20 3.57 12.39
C MET A 17 3.46 4.66 13.44
N ARG A 18 4.15 4.33 14.54
CA ARG A 18 4.59 5.35 15.52
C ARG A 18 5.72 6.23 15.00
N LYS A 19 6.58 5.68 14.14
CA LYS A 19 7.76 6.38 13.61
C LYS A 19 7.41 7.27 12.43
N TRP A 20 6.50 6.81 11.57
CA TRP A 20 6.15 7.48 10.33
C TRP A 20 4.63 7.62 10.23
N GLU A 21 4.18 8.81 9.86
CA GLU A 21 2.84 8.94 9.27
C GLU A 21 2.81 8.22 7.93
N ALA A 22 1.67 7.66 7.53
CA ALA A 22 1.59 6.87 6.30
C ALA A 22 2.13 7.62 5.08
N PRO A 23 1.76 8.89 4.79
CA PRO A 23 2.29 9.64 3.65
C PRO A 23 3.81 9.86 3.67
N LYS A 24 4.44 9.78 4.85
CA LYS A 24 5.87 10.03 5.09
C LYS A 24 6.71 8.74 5.11
N LEU A 25 6.12 7.59 4.76
CA LEU A 25 6.89 6.34 4.64
C LEU A 25 8.02 6.50 3.60
N PRO A 26 9.28 6.16 3.95
CA PRO A 26 10.41 6.37 3.05
C PRO A 26 10.44 5.33 1.91
N PRO A 27 10.83 5.72 0.68
CA PRO A 27 11.11 7.09 0.23
C PRO A 27 9.84 7.93 0.07
N GLU A 28 9.76 9.06 0.77
CA GLU A 28 8.55 9.90 0.85
C GLU A 28 8.06 10.35 -0.53
N GLY A 29 6.73 10.33 -0.72
CA GLY A 29 6.07 10.82 -1.94
C GLY A 29 6.15 9.91 -3.17
N ARG A 30 6.97 8.85 -3.15
CA ARG A 30 7.14 7.93 -4.29
C ARG A 30 6.26 6.68 -4.15
N PHE A 31 5.64 6.28 -5.25
CA PHE A 31 4.97 4.99 -5.38
C PHE A 31 6.03 3.92 -5.70
N HIS A 32 6.59 3.31 -4.65
CA HIS A 32 7.78 2.45 -4.75
C HIS A 32 7.68 1.18 -3.88
N TYR A 33 8.38 0.11 -4.28
CA TYR A 33 8.27 -1.21 -3.64
C TYR A 33 8.63 -1.21 -2.14
N HIS A 34 9.49 -0.31 -1.66
CA HIS A 34 9.83 -0.26 -0.22
C HIS A 34 8.59 -0.12 0.66
N GLN A 35 7.69 0.81 0.32
CA GLN A 35 6.41 0.95 1.01
C GLN A 35 5.46 -0.16 0.59
N GLY A 36 5.42 -0.51 -0.70
CA GLY A 36 4.53 -1.53 -1.23
C GLY A 36 4.66 -2.89 -0.53
N VAL A 37 5.88 -3.39 -0.35
CA VAL A 37 6.15 -4.67 0.34
C VAL A 37 5.79 -4.61 1.82
N PHE A 38 6.14 -3.52 2.51
CA PHE A 38 5.81 -3.32 3.92
C PHE A 38 4.29 -3.31 4.14
N LEU A 39 3.58 -2.50 3.36
CA LEU A 39 2.13 -2.36 3.46
C LEU A 39 1.39 -3.62 3.00
N SER A 40 1.96 -4.41 2.11
CA SER A 40 1.40 -5.71 1.72
C SER A 40 1.50 -6.72 2.85
N GLY A 41 2.63 -6.77 3.57
CA GLY A 41 2.75 -7.55 4.80
C GLY A 41 1.80 -7.07 5.90
N MET A 42 1.59 -5.75 6.00
CA MET A 42 0.59 -5.16 6.90
C MET A 42 -0.82 -5.59 6.52
N TYR A 43 -1.17 -5.59 5.24
CA TYR A 43 -2.47 -6.06 4.77
C TYR A 43 -2.70 -7.54 5.11
N LYS A 44 -1.70 -8.40 4.89
CA LYS A 44 -1.79 -9.82 5.29
C LYS A 44 -1.98 -10.00 6.80
N SER A 45 -1.35 -9.16 7.61
CA SER A 45 -1.55 -9.18 9.06
C SER A 45 -2.94 -8.65 9.46
N TYR A 46 -3.44 -7.61 8.77
CA TYR A 46 -4.81 -7.12 8.90
C TYR A 46 -5.82 -8.22 8.57
N GLU A 47 -5.62 -9.00 7.50
CA GLU A 47 -6.52 -10.10 7.15
C GLU A 47 -6.70 -11.11 8.29
N LEU A 48 -5.68 -11.30 9.13
CA LEU A 48 -5.70 -12.20 10.28
C LEU A 48 -6.26 -11.57 11.55
N CYS A 49 -5.93 -10.30 11.83
CA CYS A 49 -6.29 -9.66 13.10
C CYS A 49 -7.53 -8.76 13.04
N LYS A 50 -7.93 -8.32 11.85
CA LYS A 50 -9.06 -7.40 11.59
C LYS A 50 -9.02 -6.10 12.40
N GLU A 51 -7.83 -5.62 12.77
CA GLU A 51 -7.68 -4.31 13.38
C GLU A 51 -7.64 -3.23 12.30
N GLU A 52 -8.73 -2.48 12.17
CA GLU A 52 -8.95 -1.48 11.10
C GLU A 52 -7.85 -0.41 10.99
N LYS A 53 -7.18 -0.07 12.10
CA LYS A 53 -6.04 0.86 12.11
C LYS A 53 -4.96 0.53 11.07
N TYR A 54 -4.77 -0.76 10.76
CA TYR A 54 -3.80 -1.20 9.75
C TYR A 54 -4.31 -0.97 8.33
N PHE A 55 -5.60 -1.25 8.08
CA PHE A 55 -6.23 -0.98 6.79
C PHE A 55 -6.27 0.53 6.50
N ASP A 56 -6.64 1.34 7.49
CA ASP A 56 -6.66 2.79 7.38
C ASP A 56 -5.27 3.37 7.08
N TYR A 57 -4.23 2.83 7.71
CA TYR A 57 -2.86 3.25 7.46
C TYR A 57 -2.39 2.92 6.03
N ILE A 58 -2.75 1.74 5.51
CA ILE A 58 -2.48 1.37 4.11
C ILE A 58 -3.20 2.33 3.16
N LYS A 59 -4.50 2.56 3.38
CA LYS A 59 -5.32 3.45 2.57
C LYS A 59 -4.76 4.88 2.57
N SER A 60 -4.36 5.37 3.74
CA SER A 60 -3.75 6.70 3.92
C SER A 60 -2.48 6.88 3.09
N TRP A 61 -1.60 5.88 3.03
CA TRP A 61 -0.42 5.94 2.15
C TRP A 61 -0.83 5.93 0.67
N VAL A 62 -1.72 5.02 0.25
CA VAL A 62 -2.16 4.92 -1.16
C VAL A 62 -2.82 6.22 -1.64
N ASP A 63 -3.72 6.79 -0.83
CA ASP A 63 -4.37 8.07 -1.14
C ASP A 63 -3.38 9.24 -1.18
N ALA A 64 -2.25 9.15 -0.47
CA ALA A 64 -1.22 10.18 -0.52
C ALA A 64 -0.40 10.13 -1.81
N VAL A 65 -0.25 8.96 -2.44
CA VAL A 65 0.56 8.77 -3.66
C VAL A 65 -0.27 8.66 -4.94
N ILE A 66 -1.60 8.67 -4.83
CA ILE A 66 -2.56 8.71 -5.95
C ILE A 66 -3.37 10.01 -5.89
N THR A 67 -3.62 10.65 -7.03
CA THR A 67 -4.44 11.87 -7.10
C THR A 67 -5.94 11.56 -6.99
N GLU A 68 -6.76 12.59 -6.80
CA GLU A 68 -8.23 12.46 -6.84
C GLU A 68 -8.73 11.95 -8.20
N ASP A 69 -7.97 12.17 -9.27
CA ASP A 69 -8.25 11.63 -10.60
C ASP A 69 -7.70 10.21 -10.82
N GLY A 70 -7.18 9.52 -9.80
CA GLY A 70 -6.66 8.15 -9.93
C GLY A 70 -5.32 8.06 -10.68
N VAL A 71 -4.53 9.14 -10.70
CA VAL A 71 -3.19 9.17 -11.32
C VAL A 71 -2.12 8.92 -10.26
N ILE A 72 -1.17 8.03 -10.54
CA ILE A 72 -0.01 7.79 -9.67
C ILE A 72 0.93 8.98 -9.75
N LYS A 73 1.23 9.62 -8.61
CA LYS A 73 1.93 10.92 -8.57
C LYS A 73 3.39 10.84 -9.01
N GLN A 74 4.15 9.88 -8.47
CA GLN A 74 5.58 9.76 -8.73
C GLN A 74 5.98 8.28 -8.80
N ALA A 75 6.22 7.81 -10.02
CA ALA A 75 6.67 6.46 -10.36
C ALA A 75 7.40 6.46 -11.71
N ASP A 76 8.38 5.59 -11.85
CA ASP A 76 8.99 5.19 -13.10
C ASP A 76 8.26 3.97 -13.65
N MET A 77 7.38 4.20 -14.64
CA MET A 77 6.59 3.14 -15.28
C MET A 77 7.43 2.22 -16.20
N GLY A 78 8.74 2.42 -16.27
CA GLY A 78 9.70 1.48 -16.84
C GLY A 78 10.42 0.61 -15.79
N GLN A 79 9.96 0.60 -14.54
CA GLN A 79 10.56 -0.23 -13.47
C GLN A 79 9.49 -1.03 -12.75
N PHE A 80 9.65 -2.36 -12.71
CA PHE A 80 8.73 -3.23 -11.95
C PHE A 80 8.72 -2.91 -10.44
N ASP A 81 9.80 -2.35 -9.91
CA ASP A 81 9.89 -1.85 -8.53
C ASP A 81 8.85 -0.77 -8.24
N ASP A 82 8.60 0.14 -9.18
CA ASP A 82 7.57 1.18 -9.02
C ASP A 82 6.16 0.63 -9.34
N MET A 83 6.03 -0.52 -10.00
CA MET A 83 4.72 -1.14 -10.22
C MET A 83 4.24 -2.00 -9.05
N GLN A 84 5.18 -2.53 -8.26
CA GLN A 84 4.90 -3.48 -7.17
C GLN A 84 3.81 -3.02 -6.19
N PRO A 85 3.75 -1.75 -5.74
CA PRO A 85 2.71 -1.31 -4.80
C PRO A 85 1.28 -1.38 -5.36
N GLY A 86 1.12 -1.58 -6.68
CA GLY A 86 -0.17 -1.80 -7.34
C GLY A 86 -0.99 -2.94 -6.74
N ILE A 87 -0.36 -3.92 -6.09
CA ILE A 87 -1.07 -5.02 -5.42
C ILE A 87 -2.00 -4.55 -4.28
N LEU A 88 -1.72 -3.40 -3.67
CA LEU A 88 -2.55 -2.80 -2.61
C LEU A 88 -3.86 -2.23 -3.15
N LEU A 89 -3.91 -1.91 -4.44
CA LEU A 89 -5.09 -1.29 -5.06
C LEU A 89 -6.25 -2.27 -5.22
N TYR A 90 -5.97 -3.57 -5.39
CA TYR A 90 -7.01 -4.60 -5.47
C TYR A 90 -7.88 -4.69 -4.21
N PRO A 91 -7.32 -4.92 -3.00
CA PRO A 91 -8.13 -4.97 -1.80
C PRO A 91 -8.77 -3.63 -1.46
N LEU A 92 -8.09 -2.51 -1.71
CA LEU A 92 -8.68 -1.18 -1.50
C LEU A 92 -9.90 -0.95 -2.41
N TYR A 93 -9.78 -1.28 -3.70
CA TYR A 93 -10.90 -1.21 -4.63
C TYR A 93 -12.04 -2.14 -4.23
N HIS A 94 -11.73 -3.38 -3.85
CA HIS A 94 -12.73 -4.35 -3.43
C HIS A 94 -13.51 -3.89 -2.20
N CYS A 95 -12.83 -3.34 -1.19
CA CYS A 95 -13.47 -2.91 0.05
C CYS A 95 -14.23 -1.59 -0.08
N THR A 96 -13.76 -0.66 -0.92
CA THR A 96 -14.29 0.72 -0.97
C THR A 96 -15.15 1.02 -2.19
N GLY A 97 -14.96 0.29 -3.30
CA GLY A 97 -15.53 0.63 -4.60
C GLY A 97 -14.96 1.91 -5.24
N ASP A 98 -13.90 2.50 -4.68
CA ASP A 98 -13.36 3.76 -5.15
C ASP A 98 -12.69 3.60 -6.53
N ALA A 99 -13.30 4.22 -7.55
CA ALA A 99 -12.88 4.12 -8.93
C ALA A 99 -11.44 4.64 -9.19
N ARG A 100 -10.89 5.48 -8.30
CA ARG A 100 -9.51 5.97 -8.40
C ARG A 100 -8.50 4.83 -8.38
N TYR A 101 -8.72 3.83 -7.54
CA TYR A 101 -7.83 2.67 -7.44
C TYR A 101 -7.87 1.81 -8.71
N LYS A 102 -9.05 1.65 -9.31
CA LYS A 102 -9.20 0.96 -10.59
C LYS A 102 -8.46 1.70 -11.70
N LYS A 103 -8.59 3.02 -11.78
CA LYS A 103 -7.90 3.81 -12.82
C LYS A 103 -6.37 3.75 -12.70
N ALA A 104 -5.85 3.75 -11.48
CA ALA A 104 -4.43 3.52 -11.24
C ALA A 104 -3.99 2.10 -11.65
N LEU A 105 -4.79 1.07 -11.33
CA LEU A 105 -4.55 -0.30 -11.81
C LEU A 105 -4.53 -0.40 -13.34
N ASP A 106 -5.51 0.20 -14.03
CA ASP A 106 -5.57 0.22 -15.49
C ASP A 106 -4.29 0.85 -16.10
N SER A 107 -3.77 1.91 -15.46
CA SER A 107 -2.54 2.58 -15.88
C SER A 107 -1.30 1.71 -15.70
N LEU A 108 -1.21 0.98 -14.58
CA LEU A 108 -0.13 0.03 -14.32
C LEU A 108 -0.14 -1.13 -15.32
N MET A 109 -1.32 -1.71 -15.59
CA MET A 109 -1.45 -2.79 -16.57
C MET A 109 -1.05 -2.35 -17.97
N ALA A 110 -1.47 -1.16 -18.38
CA ALA A 110 -1.06 -0.60 -19.67
C ALA A 110 0.46 -0.36 -19.77
N ALA A 111 1.14 -0.11 -18.66
CA ALA A 111 2.61 0.00 -18.63
C ALA A 111 3.27 -1.39 -18.71
N ILE A 112 2.76 -2.38 -17.98
CA ILE A 112 3.24 -3.77 -18.01
C ILE A 112 3.12 -4.36 -19.42
N ASP A 113 1.99 -4.13 -20.11
CA ASP A 113 1.77 -4.63 -21.46
C ASP A 113 2.73 -4.04 -22.51
N ARG A 114 3.42 -2.96 -22.19
CA ARG A 114 4.38 -2.27 -23.07
C ARG A 114 5.85 -2.57 -22.75
N TYR A 115 6.11 -3.36 -21.71
CA TYR A 115 7.45 -3.73 -21.26
C TYR A 115 8.03 -4.87 -22.10
#